data_AF-A0A8H4BQY5-F1
#
_entry.id   AF-A0A8H4BQY5-F1
#
_cell.length_a   1.000
_cell.length_b   1.000
_cell.length_c   1.000
_cell.angle_alpha   90.00
_cell.angle_beta   90.00
_cell.angle_gamma   90.00
#
_symmetry.space_group_name_H-M   'P 1'
#
loop_
_entity.id
_entity.type
_entity.pdbx_description
1 polymer ?
#
loop_
_entity_poly.entity_id
_entity_poly.type
_entity_poly.pdbx_seq_one_letter_code
_entity_poly.pdbx_strand_id
1 'polypeptide(L)'
;MSARVSKALMDRGTLLLFRLKTNNKFPLKRVWDQEKLPGGVFAICPYSAGLLFSAGSHLYLYRLDPATGRLVEVAHKALQYLITSIHEEGGRICVTFHNDSVSFFEFDPLLKTYDFLKSDVVSRSIHHSLMLNNRLAVGVSQSGGMVALYDDPNDKSFERRLKCLFNFHYADIIVKPKLATLRTQTHVPSYLLPWNQDATVVKPIVGCTVSGGMIHVFRISEPLYQLLHALSDELIEFEPTKPLLGNTDNFRWFCKLSGAEQATIHGDLVEAYLRLSPDEQLAVITDEHGQIKMSIQTALSDFITGDDSDEDPIDLLEDILQSFENFK
;
A
#
# COMPACT_ATOMS: atom_id res chain seq x y z
N MET A 1 28.15 -20.68 4.24
CA MET A 1 27.54 -19.68 5.15
C MET A 1 26.52 -20.35 6.09
N SER A 2 26.97 -21.23 7.00
CA SER A 2 26.09 -22.20 7.69
C SER A 2 26.02 -22.05 9.23
N ALA A 3 26.42 -20.91 9.80
CA ALA A 3 26.56 -20.78 11.26
C ALA A 3 25.79 -19.62 11.94
N ARG A 4 25.12 -18.74 11.17
CA ARG A 4 24.32 -17.62 11.75
C ARG A 4 22.83 -17.89 11.87
N VAL A 5 22.32 -18.94 11.21
CA VAL A 5 20.89 -19.31 11.26
C VAL A 5 20.54 -20.10 12.53
N SER A 6 21.52 -20.65 13.26
CA SER A 6 21.27 -21.54 14.40
C SER A 6 20.93 -20.84 15.73
N LYS A 7 21.16 -19.52 15.87
CA LYS A 7 20.88 -18.80 17.14
C LYS A 7 19.47 -18.21 17.21
N ALA A 8 18.84 -17.92 16.07
CA ALA A 8 17.45 -17.47 15.99
C ALA A 8 16.42 -18.60 16.27
N LEU A 9 16.87 -19.86 16.31
CA LEU A 9 16.05 -21.04 16.62
C LEU A 9 15.67 -21.16 18.12
N MET A 10 16.09 -20.24 18.98
CA MET A 10 15.82 -20.30 20.44
C MET A 10 14.97 -19.14 20.98
N ASP A 11 14.52 -18.21 20.15
CA ASP A 11 13.64 -17.14 20.61
C ASP A 11 12.23 -17.71 20.81
N ARG A 12 11.83 -17.86 22.08
CA ARG A 12 10.48 -18.29 22.45
C ARG A 12 9.58 -17.07 22.58
N GLY A 13 8.52 -17.03 21.80
CA GLY A 13 7.50 -16.00 21.90
C GLY A 13 6.54 -16.27 23.05
N THR A 14 5.90 -15.21 23.52
CA THR A 14 4.77 -15.27 24.44
C THR A 14 3.69 -14.30 23.98
N LEU A 15 2.46 -14.76 23.91
CA LEU A 15 1.29 -13.92 23.68
C LEU A 15 0.52 -13.75 24.99
N LEU A 16 0.24 -12.50 25.37
CA LEU A 16 -0.48 -12.18 26.59
C LEU A 16 -1.76 -11.41 26.25
N LEU A 17 -2.88 -11.81 26.83
CA LEU A 17 -4.15 -11.09 26.74
C LEU A 17 -4.48 -10.45 28.09
N PHE A 18 -4.74 -9.15 28.07
CA PHE A 18 -5.15 -8.38 29.24
C PHE A 18 -6.57 -7.86 29.05
N ARG A 19 -7.33 -7.83 30.15
CA ARG A 19 -8.63 -7.17 30.24
C ARG A 19 -8.47 -5.89 31.05
N LEU A 20 -8.85 -4.78 30.44
CA LEU A 20 -9.00 -3.50 31.13
C LEU A 20 -10.40 -3.47 31.78
N LYS A 21 -10.47 -3.21 33.09
CA LYS A 21 -11.76 -2.99 33.76
C LYS A 21 -12.04 -1.50 33.89
N THR A 22 -13.22 -1.06 33.49
CA THR A 22 -13.71 0.32 33.64
C THR A 22 -14.21 0.56 35.05
N ASN A 23 -13.30 0.47 36.02
CA ASN A 23 -13.49 1.08 37.34
C ASN A 23 -12.64 2.36 37.36
N ASN A 24 -12.86 3.28 38.30
CA ASN A 24 -12.13 4.56 38.43
C ASN A 24 -10.57 4.46 38.50
N LYS A 25 -9.99 3.26 38.42
CA LYS A 25 -8.55 2.97 38.46
C LYS A 25 -8.02 2.17 37.26
N PHE A 26 -8.85 1.89 36.24
CA PHE A 26 -8.48 1.13 35.03
C PHE A 26 -7.54 -0.07 35.25
N PRO A 27 -7.80 -1.00 36.20
CA PRO A 27 -6.85 -2.07 36.48
C PRO A 27 -6.75 -3.04 35.28
N LEU A 28 -5.52 -3.35 34.89
CA LEU A 28 -5.18 -4.37 33.90
C LEU A 28 -5.10 -5.73 34.58
N LYS A 29 -5.95 -6.67 34.15
CA LYS A 29 -5.89 -8.07 34.60
C LYS A 29 -5.48 -8.97 33.44
N ARG A 30 -4.41 -9.75 33.60
CA ARG A 30 -4.07 -10.82 32.66
C ARG A 30 -5.18 -11.88 32.67
N VAL A 31 -5.72 -12.20 31.49
CA VAL A 31 -6.84 -13.16 31.34
C VAL A 31 -6.44 -14.43 30.60
N TRP A 32 -5.40 -14.38 29.79
CA TRP A 32 -4.89 -15.52 29.05
C TRP A 32 -3.45 -15.28 28.65
N ASP A 33 -2.70 -16.37 28.51
CA ASP A 33 -1.32 -16.37 28.02
C ASP A 33 -1.02 -17.65 27.26
N GLN A 34 -0.14 -17.53 26.28
CA GLN A 34 0.45 -18.64 25.55
C GLN A 34 1.96 -18.45 25.51
N GLU A 35 2.66 -19.31 26.24
CA GLU A 35 4.11 -19.29 26.35
C GLU A 35 4.77 -20.29 25.39
N LYS A 36 6.09 -20.15 25.22
CA LYS A 36 6.95 -21.09 24.47
C LYS A 36 6.55 -21.24 23.00
N LEU A 37 6.02 -20.18 22.39
CA LEU A 37 5.74 -20.14 20.96
C LEU A 37 7.04 -20.23 20.14
N PRO A 38 7.02 -20.88 18.96
CA PRO A 38 8.19 -21.01 18.10
C PRO A 38 8.50 -19.68 17.38
N GLY A 39 9.28 -18.81 18.03
CA GLY A 39 9.60 -17.47 17.54
C GLY A 39 8.79 -16.37 18.23
N GLY A 40 9.21 -15.12 18.05
CA GLY A 40 8.49 -13.94 18.53
C GLY A 40 7.11 -13.78 17.88
N VAL A 41 6.18 -13.13 18.59
CA VAL A 41 4.85 -12.81 18.05
C VAL A 41 4.94 -11.48 17.30
N PHE A 42 4.83 -11.53 15.96
CA PHE A 42 5.06 -10.35 15.11
C PHE A 42 3.76 -9.65 14.70
N ALA A 43 2.66 -10.41 14.56
CA ALA A 43 1.39 -9.87 14.13
C ALA A 43 0.23 -10.49 14.90
N ILE A 44 -0.77 -9.66 15.19
CA ILE A 44 -2.02 -10.05 15.83
C ILE A 44 -3.14 -9.37 15.04
N CYS A 45 -4.13 -10.15 14.65
CA CYS A 45 -5.26 -9.71 13.85
C CYS A 45 -6.56 -10.28 14.46
N PRO A 46 -7.55 -9.44 14.77
CA PRO A 46 -8.89 -9.92 15.06
C PRO A 46 -9.41 -10.70 13.84
N TYR A 47 -10.02 -11.85 14.07
CA TYR A 47 -10.65 -12.67 13.03
C TYR A 47 -12.11 -12.87 13.41
N SER A 48 -13.02 -12.89 12.44
CA SER A 48 -14.45 -13.11 12.69
C SER A 48 -14.74 -14.31 13.61
N ALA A 49 -13.94 -15.38 13.52
CA ALA A 49 -14.10 -16.57 14.32
C ALA A 49 -13.12 -16.69 15.52
N GLY A 50 -12.35 -15.64 15.85
CA GLY A 50 -11.40 -15.69 16.97
C GLY A 50 -10.24 -14.69 16.89
N LEU A 51 -9.06 -15.15 17.30
CA LEU A 51 -7.82 -14.39 17.32
C LEU A 51 -6.80 -15.06 16.40
N LEU A 52 -6.41 -14.36 15.35
CA LEU A 52 -5.39 -14.78 14.42
C LEU A 52 -4.07 -14.11 14.78
N PHE A 53 -2.98 -14.85 14.87
CA PHE A 53 -1.66 -14.27 15.16
C PHE A 53 -0.53 -15.09 14.55
N SER A 54 0.64 -14.46 14.40
CA SER A 54 1.87 -15.15 14.02
C SER A 54 2.79 -15.35 15.20
N ALA A 55 3.54 -16.45 15.18
CA ALA A 55 4.77 -16.58 15.95
C ALA A 55 5.87 -17.12 15.04
N GLY A 56 6.89 -16.32 14.75
CA GLY A 56 7.87 -16.64 13.71
C GLY A 56 7.19 -16.87 12.35
N SER A 57 7.41 -18.05 11.76
CA SER A 57 6.77 -18.46 10.50
C SER A 57 5.47 -19.24 10.70
N HIS A 58 4.93 -19.31 11.91
CA HIS A 58 3.72 -20.06 12.21
C HIS A 58 2.50 -19.13 12.31
N LEU A 59 1.42 -19.52 11.63
CA LEU A 59 0.11 -18.86 11.67
C LEU A 59 -0.84 -19.65 12.59
N TYR A 60 -1.43 -18.98 13.57
CA TYR A 60 -2.31 -19.57 14.58
C TYR A 60 -3.67 -18.90 14.58
N LEU A 61 -4.74 -19.70 14.67
CA LEU A 61 -6.09 -19.23 14.93
C LEU A 61 -6.57 -19.83 16.24
N TYR A 62 -6.86 -18.97 17.20
CA TYR A 62 -7.43 -19.35 18.49
C TYR A 62 -8.87 -18.86 18.57
N ARG A 63 -9.76 -19.63 19.21
CA ARG A 63 -11.15 -19.24 19.42
C ARG A 63 -11.49 -19.32 20.90
N LEU A 64 -12.38 -18.44 21.35
CA LEU A 64 -12.91 -18.52 22.70
C LEU A 64 -13.82 -19.75 22.79
N ASP A 65 -13.45 -20.71 23.61
CA ASP A 65 -14.31 -21.82 23.98
C ASP A 65 -15.37 -21.31 24.98
N PRO A 66 -16.68 -21.34 24.64
CA PRO A 66 -17.73 -20.87 25.53
C PRO A 66 -17.88 -21.73 26.79
N ALA A 67 -17.46 -23.00 26.76
CA ALA A 67 -17.58 -23.90 27.90
C ALA A 67 -16.52 -23.59 28.97
N THR A 68 -15.28 -23.37 28.57
CA THR A 68 -14.17 -23.10 29.49
C THR A 68 -13.87 -21.60 29.68
N GLY A 69 -14.38 -20.75 28.80
CA GLY A 69 -14.08 -19.32 28.76
C GLY A 69 -12.62 -19.01 28.41
N ARG A 70 -11.90 -19.97 27.82
CA ARG A 70 -10.47 -19.84 27.45
C ARG A 70 -10.30 -19.83 25.93
N LEU A 71 -9.24 -19.18 25.47
CA LEU A 71 -8.83 -19.30 24.06
C LEU A 71 -8.19 -20.67 23.85
N VAL A 72 -8.70 -21.41 22.88
CA VAL A 72 -8.20 -22.72 22.45
C VAL A 72 -7.73 -22.64 21.00
N GLU A 73 -6.66 -23.36 20.68
CA GLU A 73 -6.16 -23.47 19.31
C GLU A 73 -7.18 -24.17 18.43
N VAL A 74 -7.54 -23.55 17.32
CA VAL A 74 -8.43 -24.12 16.30
C VAL A 74 -7.64 -24.60 15.11
N ALA A 75 -6.67 -23.82 14.65
CA ALA A 75 -5.87 -24.14 13.48
C ALA A 75 -4.45 -23.59 13.60
N HIS A 76 -3.53 -24.31 12.98
CA HIS A 76 -2.11 -24.00 12.95
C HIS A 76 -1.54 -24.34 11.57
N LYS A 77 -0.68 -23.47 11.06
CA LYS A 77 0.11 -23.76 9.85
C LYS A 77 1.50 -23.18 9.97
N ALA A 78 2.50 -24.04 9.80
CA ALA A 78 3.88 -23.62 9.60
C ALA A 78 4.07 -23.18 8.14
N LEU A 79 4.58 -21.97 7.94
CA LEU A 79 4.95 -21.43 6.64
C LEU A 79 6.47 -21.40 6.50
N GLN A 80 6.94 -21.23 5.26
CA GLN A 80 8.36 -21.28 4.95
C GLN A 80 9.13 -20.07 5.48
N TYR A 81 8.49 -18.90 5.50
CA TYR A 81 9.14 -17.63 5.80
C TYR A 81 8.54 -16.96 7.03
N LEU A 82 9.33 -16.09 7.65
CA LEU A 82 8.92 -15.26 8.77
C LEU A 82 7.73 -14.39 8.40
N ILE A 83 6.64 -14.50 9.15
CA ILE A 83 5.44 -13.69 8.96
C ILE A 83 5.66 -12.32 9.62
N THR A 84 5.45 -11.25 8.85
CA THR A 84 5.68 -9.87 9.29
C THR A 84 4.38 -9.13 9.61
N SER A 85 3.31 -9.36 8.84
CA SER A 85 1.97 -8.85 9.14
C SER A 85 0.87 -9.85 8.78
N ILE A 86 -0.30 -9.68 9.41
CA ILE A 86 -1.51 -10.44 9.14
C ILE A 86 -2.70 -9.49 9.11
N HIS A 87 -3.57 -9.65 8.12
CA HIS A 87 -4.84 -8.95 8.02
C HIS A 87 -5.95 -9.91 7.62
N GLU A 88 -7.17 -9.61 8.01
CA GLU A 88 -8.36 -10.29 7.53
C GLU A 88 -9.39 -9.29 7.02
N GLU A 89 -10.03 -9.63 5.92
CA GLU A 89 -11.21 -8.94 5.41
C GLU A 89 -12.13 -9.95 4.73
N GLY A 90 -13.38 -10.07 5.19
CA GLY A 90 -14.39 -10.91 4.55
C GLY A 90 -14.02 -12.40 4.45
N GLY A 91 -13.34 -12.95 5.46
CA GLY A 91 -12.88 -14.34 5.52
C GLY A 91 -11.53 -14.60 4.84
N ARG A 92 -11.03 -13.65 4.04
CA ARG A 92 -9.74 -13.72 3.35
C ARG A 92 -8.63 -13.26 4.28
N ILE A 93 -7.61 -14.10 4.42
CA ILE A 93 -6.45 -13.83 5.27
C ILE A 93 -5.28 -13.41 4.39
N CYS A 94 -4.79 -12.20 4.59
CA CYS A 94 -3.54 -11.71 4.00
C CYS A 94 -2.39 -11.92 4.97
N VAL A 95 -1.36 -12.63 4.52
CA VAL A 95 -0.12 -12.85 5.27
C VAL A 95 1.03 -12.27 4.46
N THR A 96 1.89 -11.50 5.12
CA THR A 96 3.10 -10.97 4.48
C THR A 96 4.36 -11.54 5.10
N PHE A 97 5.44 -11.54 4.33
CA PHE A 97 6.68 -12.21 4.67
C PHE A 97 7.90 -11.33 4.45
N HIS A 98 8.95 -11.62 5.21
CA HIS A 98 10.25 -10.97 5.07
C HIS A 98 11.00 -11.33 3.77
N ASN A 99 10.82 -12.54 3.22
CA ASN A 99 11.61 -13.03 2.06
C ASN A 99 10.74 -13.54 0.90
N ASP A 100 9.43 -13.34 0.95
CA ASP A 100 8.52 -13.76 -0.12
C ASP A 100 7.75 -12.55 -0.60
N SER A 101 6.54 -12.27 -0.16
CA SER A 101 5.94 -10.93 -0.27
C SER A 101 4.60 -10.99 0.43
N VAL A 102 3.51 -11.19 -0.32
CA VAL A 102 2.14 -11.32 0.17
C VAL A 102 1.54 -12.62 -0.34
N SER A 103 0.82 -13.32 0.53
CA SER A 103 -0.01 -14.46 0.17
C SER A 103 -1.39 -14.36 0.80
N PHE A 104 -2.40 -14.78 0.04
CA PHE A 104 -3.75 -14.95 0.53
C PHE A 104 -4.02 -16.40 0.93
N PHE A 105 -4.70 -16.55 2.06
CA PHE A 105 -5.21 -17.79 2.59
C PHE A 105 -6.69 -17.65 2.93
N GLU A 106 -7.35 -18.79 3.09
CA GLU A 106 -8.69 -18.89 3.66
C GLU A 106 -8.67 -19.96 4.76
N PHE A 107 -9.48 -19.78 5.79
CA PHE A 107 -9.63 -20.78 6.84
C PHE A 107 -10.82 -21.68 6.52
N ASP A 108 -10.57 -22.98 6.40
CA ASP A 108 -11.63 -23.99 6.27
C ASP A 108 -12.15 -24.38 7.67
N PRO A 109 -13.39 -24.04 8.03
CA PRO A 109 -13.95 -24.36 9.34
C PRO A 109 -14.23 -25.86 9.54
N LEU A 110 -14.41 -26.63 8.47
CA LEU A 110 -14.68 -28.06 8.53
C LEU A 110 -13.40 -28.85 8.77
N LEU A 111 -12.35 -28.56 7.98
CA LEU A 111 -11.05 -29.22 8.09
C LEU A 111 -10.18 -28.64 9.21
N LYS A 112 -10.52 -27.43 9.69
CA LYS A 112 -9.72 -26.66 10.64
C LYS A 112 -8.28 -26.40 10.13
N THR A 113 -8.16 -26.15 8.84
CA THR A 113 -6.89 -25.89 8.16
C THR A 113 -6.93 -24.57 7.41
N TYR A 114 -5.76 -24.10 6.97
CA TYR A 114 -5.69 -22.96 6.07
C TYR A 114 -5.41 -23.41 4.64
N ASP A 115 -6.26 -22.99 3.73
CA ASP A 115 -6.12 -23.20 2.31
C ASP A 115 -5.34 -22.06 1.68
N PHE A 116 -4.35 -22.41 0.88
CA PHE A 116 -3.59 -21.43 0.11
C PHE A 116 -4.39 -21.02 -1.13
N LEU A 117 -4.57 -19.72 -1.31
CA LEU A 117 -5.30 -19.17 -2.44
C LEU A 117 -4.34 -18.74 -3.55
N LYS A 118 -3.58 -17.66 -3.31
CA LYS A 118 -2.66 -17.06 -4.28
C LYS A 118 -1.52 -16.32 -3.59
N SER A 119 -0.40 -16.15 -4.28
CA SER A 119 0.74 -15.37 -3.80
C SER A 119 1.27 -14.40 -4.86
N ASP A 120 2.03 -13.42 -4.42
CA ASP A 120 2.89 -12.63 -5.28
C ASP A 120 3.93 -13.53 -5.97
N VAL A 121 4.39 -13.11 -7.15
CA VAL A 121 5.42 -13.81 -7.94
C VAL A 121 6.81 -13.24 -7.72
N VAL A 122 6.90 -12.00 -7.27
CA VAL A 122 8.17 -11.33 -7.03
C VAL A 122 8.46 -11.33 -5.53
N SER A 123 9.66 -11.77 -5.19
CA SER A 123 10.12 -11.74 -3.80
C SER A 123 10.45 -10.30 -3.37
N ARG A 124 9.77 -9.80 -2.34
CA ARG A 124 9.87 -8.48 -1.72
C ARG A 124 9.79 -8.63 -0.20
N SER A 125 10.62 -7.89 0.52
CA SER A 125 10.61 -7.90 1.99
C SER A 125 9.52 -7.00 2.56
N ILE A 126 8.27 -7.48 2.50
CA ILE A 126 7.12 -6.73 3.00
C ILE A 126 7.09 -6.79 4.54
N HIS A 127 7.06 -5.64 5.19
CA HIS A 127 7.11 -5.55 6.66
C HIS A 127 5.83 -5.01 7.29
N HIS A 128 5.04 -4.25 6.54
CA HIS A 128 3.67 -3.89 6.90
C HIS A 128 2.76 -4.00 5.68
N SER A 129 1.46 -4.15 5.94
CA SER A 129 0.45 -4.20 4.89
C SER A 129 -0.84 -3.53 5.32
N LEU A 130 -1.73 -3.37 4.34
CA LEU A 130 -3.08 -2.88 4.49
C LEU A 130 -3.96 -3.68 3.50
N MET A 131 -4.98 -4.38 4.00
CA MET A 131 -6.03 -4.88 3.11
C MET A 131 -7.04 -3.76 2.86
N LEU A 132 -7.30 -3.47 1.59
CA LEU A 132 -8.29 -2.48 1.17
C LEU A 132 -9.68 -3.11 1.00
N ASN A 133 -9.69 -4.39 0.63
CA ASN A 133 -10.85 -5.27 0.60
C ASN A 133 -10.35 -6.73 0.63
N ASN A 134 -11.26 -7.70 0.49
CA ASN A 134 -10.95 -9.13 0.53
C ASN A 134 -10.09 -9.66 -0.64
N ARG A 135 -9.78 -8.83 -1.65
CA ARG A 135 -8.99 -9.19 -2.84
C ARG A 135 -7.79 -8.29 -3.07
N LEU A 136 -7.72 -7.11 -2.46
CA LEU A 136 -6.68 -6.12 -2.70
C LEU A 136 -5.91 -5.85 -1.41
N ALA A 137 -4.61 -6.14 -1.46
CA ALA A 137 -3.68 -5.84 -0.39
C ALA A 137 -2.59 -4.89 -0.89
N VAL A 138 -2.20 -3.97 -0.02
CA VAL A 138 -1.07 -3.07 -0.21
C VAL A 138 0.02 -3.48 0.76
N GLY A 139 1.24 -3.68 0.27
CA GLY A 139 2.42 -4.01 1.06
C GLY A 139 3.46 -2.90 0.96
N VAL A 140 4.19 -2.64 2.04
CA VAL A 140 5.35 -1.74 2.05
C VAL A 140 6.63 -2.52 2.30
N SER A 141 7.65 -2.26 1.49
CA SER A 141 8.91 -2.99 1.48
C SER A 141 9.93 -2.37 2.44
N GLN A 142 10.76 -3.20 3.08
CA GLN A 142 11.92 -2.73 3.85
C GLN A 142 12.97 -2.03 2.97
N SER A 143 12.97 -2.30 1.66
CA SER A 143 13.86 -1.61 0.71
C SER A 143 13.45 -0.15 0.47
N GLY A 144 12.32 0.30 1.00
CA GLY A 144 11.63 1.50 0.52
C GLY A 144 10.64 1.12 -0.59
N GLY A 145 9.49 1.78 -0.61
CA GLY A 145 8.45 1.57 -1.60
C GLY A 145 7.21 0.81 -1.15
N MET A 146 6.24 0.76 -2.06
CA MET A 146 4.90 0.20 -1.86
C MET A 146 4.47 -0.59 -3.10
N VAL A 147 3.69 -1.63 -2.89
CA VAL A 147 3.10 -2.47 -3.94
C VAL A 147 1.63 -2.75 -3.62
N ALA A 148 0.78 -2.75 -4.65
CA ALA A 148 -0.60 -3.23 -4.55
C ALA A 148 -0.79 -4.52 -5.34
N LEU A 149 -1.34 -5.52 -4.67
CA LEU A 149 -1.52 -6.87 -5.18
C LEU A 149 -2.99 -7.25 -5.12
N TYR A 150 -3.52 -7.66 -6.26
CA TYR A 150 -4.93 -7.96 -6.47
C TYR A 150 -5.14 -9.42 -6.82
N ASP A 151 -6.06 -10.08 -6.13
CA ASP A 151 -6.61 -11.37 -6.53
C ASP A 151 -7.71 -11.19 -7.57
N ASP A 152 -7.30 -11.23 -8.84
CA ASP A 152 -8.20 -11.19 -9.98
C ASP A 152 -9.09 -12.45 -10.03
N PRO A 153 -10.43 -12.32 -9.89
CA PRO A 153 -11.35 -13.44 -9.99
C PRO A 153 -11.40 -14.07 -11.38
N ASN A 154 -11.00 -13.33 -12.42
CA ASN A 154 -11.00 -13.81 -13.80
C ASN A 154 -9.71 -14.53 -14.17
N ASP A 155 -8.68 -14.45 -13.32
CA ASP A 155 -7.43 -15.15 -13.53
C ASP A 155 -7.61 -16.65 -13.31
N LYS A 156 -7.57 -17.38 -14.43
CA LYS A 156 -7.63 -18.85 -14.51
C LYS A 156 -6.24 -19.48 -14.62
N SER A 157 -5.17 -18.71 -14.35
CA SER A 157 -3.82 -19.25 -14.41
C SER A 157 -3.64 -20.37 -13.38
N PHE A 158 -2.89 -21.40 -13.78
CA PHE A 158 -2.55 -22.50 -12.89
C PHE A 158 -1.68 -22.04 -11.71
N GLU A 159 -0.89 -21.00 -11.94
CA GLU A 159 0.19 -20.57 -11.05
C GLU A 159 -0.30 -19.80 -9.81
N ARG A 160 -1.62 -19.58 -9.66
CA ARG A 160 -2.26 -18.96 -8.49
C ARG A 160 -1.57 -17.65 -8.08
N ARG A 161 -1.50 -16.70 -9.02
CA ARG A 161 -0.70 -15.47 -8.90
C ARG A 161 -1.54 -14.25 -8.57
N LEU A 162 -1.00 -13.36 -7.73
CA LEU A 162 -1.56 -12.03 -7.53
C LEU A 162 -1.14 -11.11 -8.68
N LYS A 163 -2.08 -10.30 -9.16
CA LYS A 163 -1.82 -9.27 -10.16
C LYS A 163 -1.27 -8.02 -9.46
N CYS A 164 -0.09 -7.57 -9.87
CA CYS A 164 0.42 -6.27 -9.43
C CYS A 164 -0.38 -5.16 -10.11
N LEU A 165 -1.02 -4.28 -9.32
CA LEU A 165 -1.75 -3.13 -9.85
C LEU A 165 -0.83 -1.93 -10.00
N PHE A 166 -0.01 -1.67 -8.99
CA PHE A 166 1.05 -0.66 -9.03
C PHE A 166 2.18 -1.08 -8.11
N ASN A 167 3.38 -0.60 -8.40
CA ASN A 167 4.46 -0.56 -7.44
C ASN A 167 5.32 0.69 -7.69
N PHE A 168 5.93 1.19 -6.62
CA PHE A 168 6.90 2.27 -6.69
C PHE A 168 7.91 2.10 -5.57
N HIS A 169 9.12 2.61 -5.79
CA HIS A 169 10.14 2.75 -4.77
C HIS A 169 10.14 4.19 -4.25
N TYR A 170 10.38 4.34 -2.95
CA TYR A 170 10.46 5.63 -2.27
C TYR A 170 11.76 5.67 -1.50
N ALA A 171 12.36 6.86 -1.37
CA ALA A 171 13.69 7.03 -0.79
C ALA A 171 13.80 6.70 0.72
N ASP A 172 12.66 6.44 1.38
CA ASP A 172 12.59 6.10 2.79
C ASP A 172 11.69 4.87 3.01
N ILE A 173 11.85 4.23 4.16
CA ILE A 173 11.06 3.07 4.59
C ILE A 173 9.70 3.56 5.06
N ILE A 174 8.65 3.16 4.35
CA ILE A 174 7.27 3.46 4.68
C ILE A 174 6.76 2.46 5.70
N VAL A 175 6.15 2.92 6.78
CA VAL A 175 5.60 2.10 7.87
C VAL A 175 4.10 2.32 8.05
N LYS A 176 3.41 1.23 8.42
CA LYS A 176 2.00 1.20 8.84
C LYS A 176 1.04 1.96 7.89
N PRO A 177 0.94 1.54 6.62
CA PRO A 177 -0.01 2.16 5.69
C PRO A 177 -1.45 2.06 6.21
N LYS A 178 -2.24 3.13 6.07
CA LYS A 178 -3.64 3.18 6.49
C LYS A 178 -4.45 4.07 5.55
N LEU A 179 -5.75 3.78 5.40
CA LEU A 179 -6.68 4.73 4.80
C LEU A 179 -7.03 5.83 5.82
N ALA A 180 -6.62 7.06 5.56
CA ALA A 180 -6.86 8.19 6.45
C ALA A 180 -6.94 9.52 5.69
N THR A 181 -7.64 10.47 6.30
CA THR A 181 -7.74 11.86 5.85
C THR A 181 -7.29 12.74 6.98
N LEU A 182 -6.39 13.68 6.72
CA LEU A 182 -5.87 14.58 7.74
C LEU A 182 -6.75 15.83 7.91
N ARG A 183 -7.55 16.14 6.90
CA ARG A 183 -8.50 17.26 6.90
C ARG A 183 -9.90 16.78 6.55
N THR A 184 -10.89 17.57 6.95
CA THR A 184 -12.28 17.41 6.51
C THR A 184 -12.36 17.74 5.03
N GLN A 185 -12.87 16.80 4.23
CA GLN A 185 -13.08 17.00 2.81
C GLN A 185 -14.46 17.58 2.58
N THR A 186 -14.54 18.77 1.96
CA THR A 186 -15.79 19.44 1.61
C THR A 186 -16.13 19.28 0.14
N HIS A 187 -15.12 19.28 -0.72
CA HIS A 187 -15.24 19.10 -2.17
C HIS A 187 -14.14 18.13 -2.64
N VAL A 188 -14.52 16.95 -3.11
CA VAL A 188 -13.59 15.96 -3.65
C VAL A 188 -13.76 15.96 -5.17
N PRO A 189 -12.72 16.31 -5.94
CA PRO A 189 -12.78 16.25 -7.39
C PRO A 189 -13.13 14.84 -7.89
N SER A 190 -13.90 14.75 -8.98
CA SER A 190 -14.38 13.49 -9.56
C SER A 190 -13.26 12.56 -10.04
N TYR A 191 -12.10 13.12 -10.37
CA TYR A 191 -10.92 12.37 -10.78
C TYR A 191 -10.17 11.70 -9.61
N LEU A 192 -10.49 12.05 -8.35
CA LEU A 192 -9.98 11.33 -7.18
C LEU A 192 -10.92 10.17 -6.85
N LEU A 193 -10.40 8.95 -6.95
CA LEU A 193 -11.17 7.73 -6.81
C LEU A 193 -10.97 7.12 -5.42
N PRO A 194 -11.99 6.47 -4.85
CA PRO A 194 -11.81 5.74 -3.61
C PRO A 194 -11.00 4.46 -3.83
N TRP A 195 -10.13 4.11 -2.87
CA TRP A 195 -9.41 2.83 -2.86
C TRP A 195 -10.33 1.62 -2.64
N ASN A 196 -11.42 1.82 -1.90
CA ASN A 196 -12.47 0.83 -1.72
C ASN A 196 -13.71 1.28 -2.50
N GLN A 197 -14.21 0.45 -3.43
CA GLN A 197 -15.35 0.78 -4.30
C GLN A 197 -16.63 1.07 -3.51
N ASP A 198 -16.76 0.50 -2.31
CA ASP A 198 -17.94 0.68 -1.45
C ASP A 198 -17.83 1.94 -0.56
N ALA A 199 -16.73 2.69 -0.63
CA ALA A 199 -16.51 3.85 0.21
C ALA A 199 -17.14 5.11 -0.39
N THR A 200 -17.98 5.78 0.39
CA THR A 200 -18.57 7.09 0.07
C THR A 200 -17.59 8.24 0.25
N VAL A 201 -16.44 8.00 0.91
CA VAL A 201 -15.42 9.01 1.22
C VAL A 201 -14.09 8.58 0.61
N VAL A 202 -13.45 9.48 -0.14
CA VAL A 202 -12.14 9.25 -0.74
C VAL A 202 -11.07 9.43 0.31
N LYS A 203 -10.50 8.32 0.78
CA LYS A 203 -9.38 8.34 1.73
C LYS A 203 -8.11 7.90 1.01
N PRO A 204 -7.04 8.69 0.93
CA PRO A 204 -5.76 8.21 0.43
C PRO A 204 -5.17 7.15 1.36
N ILE A 205 -4.20 6.39 0.84
CA ILE A 205 -3.31 5.61 1.70
C ILE A 205 -2.28 6.57 2.28
N VAL A 206 -2.29 6.71 3.60
CA VAL A 206 -1.31 7.46 4.37
C VAL A 206 -0.27 6.47 4.89
N GLY A 207 1.00 6.74 4.65
CA GLY A 207 2.13 6.04 5.26
C GLY A 207 3.04 7.01 5.98
N CYS A 208 3.58 6.64 7.14
CA CYS A 208 4.65 7.41 7.78
C CYS A 208 6.00 6.83 7.33
N THR A 209 7.06 7.63 7.36
CA THR A 209 8.40 7.14 7.06
C THR A 209 9.25 7.02 8.33
N VAL A 210 10.31 6.22 8.30
CA VAL A 210 11.21 6.06 9.45
C VAL A 210 11.91 7.37 9.80
N SER A 211 12.17 8.24 8.81
CA SER A 211 12.74 9.57 9.05
C SER A 211 11.73 10.61 9.56
N GLY A 212 10.48 10.22 9.82
CA GLY A 212 9.42 11.11 10.32
C GLY A 212 8.62 11.84 9.24
N GLY A 213 8.82 11.48 7.97
CA GLY A 213 8.01 11.96 6.85
C GLY A 213 6.64 11.30 6.80
N MET A 214 5.80 11.81 5.91
CA MET A 214 4.49 11.24 5.63
C MET A 214 4.24 11.27 4.13
N ILE A 215 3.71 10.18 3.61
CA ILE A 215 3.37 10.03 2.20
C ILE A 215 1.86 9.83 2.05
N HIS A 216 1.33 10.37 0.96
CA HIS A 216 -0.05 10.19 0.54
C HIS A 216 -0.09 9.50 -0.81
N VAL A 217 -0.83 8.40 -0.92
CA VAL A 217 -1.06 7.72 -2.19
C VAL A 217 -2.54 7.83 -2.54
N PHE A 218 -2.81 8.66 -3.55
CA PHE A 218 -4.14 8.86 -4.10
C PHE A 218 -4.37 7.88 -5.24
N ARG A 219 -5.60 7.40 -5.35
CA ARG A 219 -6.05 6.71 -6.55
C ARG A 219 -6.72 7.75 -7.45
N ILE A 220 -6.29 7.80 -8.71
CA ILE A 220 -6.77 8.78 -9.69
C ILE A 220 -7.45 8.07 -10.86
N SER A 221 -8.23 8.83 -11.63
CA SER A 221 -8.82 8.36 -12.88
C SER A 221 -7.76 8.13 -13.95
N GLU A 222 -8.07 7.28 -14.93
CA GLU A 222 -7.18 7.01 -16.06
C GLU A 222 -6.86 8.26 -16.89
N PRO A 223 -7.83 9.15 -17.23
CA PRO A 223 -7.51 10.37 -17.97
C PRO A 223 -6.54 11.29 -17.21
N LEU A 224 -6.74 11.43 -15.89
CA LEU A 224 -5.83 12.23 -15.06
C LEU A 224 -4.44 11.59 -14.98
N TYR A 225 -4.37 10.26 -14.88
CA TYR A 225 -3.11 9.54 -14.89
C TYR A 225 -2.32 9.82 -16.17
N GLN A 226 -2.97 9.75 -17.33
CA GLN A 226 -2.33 10.01 -18.62
C GLN A 226 -1.82 11.45 -18.73
N LEU A 227 -2.61 12.42 -18.28
CA LEU A 227 -2.22 13.83 -18.25
C LEU A 227 -1.00 14.07 -17.34
N LEU A 228 -1.05 13.59 -16.10
CA LEU A 228 0.05 13.75 -15.16
C LEU A 228 1.30 12.95 -15.57
N HIS A 229 1.12 11.82 -16.26
CA HIS A 229 2.22 11.07 -16.84
C HIS A 229 2.92 11.86 -17.94
N ALA A 230 2.17 12.41 -18.89
CA ALA A 230 2.70 13.26 -19.95
C ALA A 230 3.43 14.47 -19.37
N LEU A 231 2.83 15.15 -18.38
CA LEU A 231 3.47 16.26 -17.68
C LEU A 231 4.77 15.82 -16.97
N SER A 232 4.78 14.66 -16.32
CA SER A 232 5.97 14.16 -15.63
C SER A 232 7.13 13.85 -16.57
N ASP A 233 6.85 13.39 -17.79
CA ASP A 233 7.85 13.13 -18.82
C ASP A 233 8.44 14.42 -19.40
N GLU A 234 7.66 15.50 -19.48
CA GLU A 234 8.18 16.82 -19.88
C GLU A 234 9.00 17.46 -18.76
N LEU A 235 8.52 17.37 -17.50
CA LEU A 235 9.21 17.95 -16.34
C LEU A 235 10.56 17.30 -16.07
N ILE A 236 10.67 15.99 -16.21
CA ILE A 236 11.95 15.32 -15.89
C ILE A 236 13.08 15.71 -16.85
N GLU A 237 12.74 16.14 -18.07
CA GLU A 237 13.68 16.62 -19.09
C GLU A 237 13.84 18.15 -19.11
N PHE A 238 13.05 18.88 -18.32
CA PHE A 238 13.11 20.34 -18.23
C PHE A 238 14.20 20.78 -17.24
N GLU A 239 15.10 21.67 -17.68
CA GLU A 239 16.36 21.96 -16.98
C GLU A 239 16.20 22.35 -15.49
N PRO A 240 15.27 23.25 -15.10
CA PRO A 240 15.01 23.58 -13.69
C PRO A 240 14.53 22.41 -12.81
N THR A 241 13.91 21.38 -13.40
CA THR A 241 13.30 20.25 -12.68
C THR A 241 14.06 18.94 -12.85
N LYS A 242 15.17 18.96 -13.59
CA LYS A 242 16.06 17.80 -13.74
C LYS A 242 16.63 17.36 -12.39
N PRO A 243 16.88 16.05 -12.22
CA PRO A 243 17.60 15.55 -11.06
C PRO A 243 18.97 16.23 -10.93
N LEU A 244 19.23 16.85 -9.77
CA LEU A 244 20.51 17.50 -9.48
C LEU A 244 21.70 16.52 -9.52
N LEU A 245 21.45 15.26 -9.12
CA LEU A 245 22.44 14.21 -9.08
C LEU A 245 21.98 13.01 -9.91
N GLY A 246 22.88 12.50 -10.75
CA GLY A 246 22.59 11.40 -11.66
C GLY A 246 22.03 11.89 -12.99
N ASN A 247 21.36 11.00 -13.72
CA ASN A 247 20.65 11.31 -14.96
C ASN A 247 19.18 10.87 -14.81
N THR A 248 18.34 11.26 -15.77
CA THR A 248 16.92 10.88 -15.84
C THR A 248 16.72 9.37 -15.73
N ASP A 249 17.55 8.57 -16.40
CA ASP A 249 17.43 7.11 -16.39
C ASP A 249 17.67 6.51 -15.00
N ASN A 250 18.63 7.05 -14.25
CA ASN A 250 18.91 6.63 -12.88
C ASN A 250 17.73 6.95 -11.96
N PHE A 251 17.10 8.13 -12.13
CA PHE A 251 15.90 8.49 -11.39
C PHE A 251 14.73 7.56 -11.73
N ARG A 252 14.47 7.33 -13.03
CA ARG A 252 13.43 6.42 -13.50
C ARG A 252 13.64 5.01 -12.98
N TRP A 253 14.88 4.52 -12.95
CA TRP A 253 15.25 3.23 -12.37
C TRP A 253 15.02 3.20 -10.86
N PHE A 254 15.40 4.27 -10.15
CA PHE A 254 15.24 4.38 -8.70
C PHE A 254 13.78 4.39 -8.26
N CYS A 255 12.87 4.96 -9.05
CA CYS A 255 11.43 4.96 -8.77
C CYS A 255 10.78 3.58 -8.93
N LYS A 256 11.49 2.60 -9.52
CA LYS A 256 10.98 1.24 -9.72
C LYS A 256 11.21 0.42 -8.47
N LEU A 257 10.14 -0.12 -7.88
CA LEU A 257 10.31 -1.30 -7.05
C LEU A 257 10.53 -2.51 -7.97
N SER A 258 10.99 -3.64 -7.44
CA SER A 258 11.11 -4.88 -8.22
C SER A 258 9.79 -5.20 -8.93
N GLY A 259 9.82 -5.42 -10.25
CA GLY A 259 8.62 -5.66 -11.09
C GLY A 259 8.62 -4.82 -12.37
N ALA A 260 7.66 -5.08 -13.27
CA ALA A 260 7.52 -4.33 -14.53
C ALA A 260 6.42 -3.26 -14.46
N GLU A 261 5.46 -3.42 -13.56
CA GLU A 261 4.23 -2.63 -13.50
C GLU A 261 4.41 -1.30 -12.77
N GLN A 262 4.42 -0.19 -13.52
CA GLN A 262 4.42 1.17 -12.99
C GLN A 262 3.15 1.90 -13.40
N ALA A 263 2.18 1.92 -12.49
CA ALA A 263 0.96 2.71 -12.61
C ALA A 263 0.93 3.72 -11.46
N THR A 264 1.97 4.56 -11.37
CA THR A 264 2.12 5.55 -10.29
C THR A 264 2.83 6.79 -10.81
N ILE A 265 2.32 7.96 -10.41
CA ILE A 265 2.93 9.26 -10.69
C ILE A 265 3.69 9.74 -9.45
N HIS A 266 4.90 10.27 -9.65
CA HIS A 266 5.66 10.86 -8.54
C HIS A 266 5.12 12.27 -8.22
N GLY A 267 4.36 12.39 -7.13
CA GLY A 267 3.72 13.64 -6.71
C GLY A 267 4.69 14.82 -6.63
N ASP A 268 5.86 14.64 -6.00
CA ASP A 268 6.84 15.74 -5.86
C ASP A 268 7.41 16.23 -7.20
N LEU A 269 7.42 15.37 -8.24
CA LEU A 269 7.90 15.74 -9.58
C LEU A 269 6.85 16.61 -10.26
N VAL A 270 5.58 16.18 -10.28
CA VAL A 270 4.50 16.98 -10.90
C VAL A 270 4.19 18.25 -10.11
N GLU A 271 4.36 18.25 -8.79
CA GLU A 271 4.25 19.45 -7.95
C GLU A 271 5.35 20.48 -8.26
N ALA A 272 6.49 20.06 -8.82
CA ALA A 272 7.54 21.00 -9.22
C ALA A 272 7.06 21.99 -10.30
N TYR A 273 6.05 21.63 -11.10
CA TYR A 273 5.41 22.53 -12.06
C TYR A 273 4.84 23.80 -11.40
N LEU A 274 4.24 23.67 -10.21
CA LEU A 274 3.71 24.82 -9.46
C LEU A 274 4.80 25.78 -8.95
N ARG A 275 6.07 25.37 -8.98
CA ARG A 275 7.21 26.18 -8.53
C ARG A 275 7.92 26.90 -9.66
N LEU A 276 7.57 26.58 -10.91
CA LEU A 276 8.08 27.24 -12.10
C LEU A 276 7.44 28.63 -12.25
N SER A 277 8.16 29.56 -12.86
CA SER A 277 7.55 30.83 -13.30
C SER A 277 6.53 30.58 -14.42
N PRO A 278 5.56 31.49 -14.66
CA PRO A 278 4.57 31.33 -15.72
C PRO A 278 5.18 31.11 -17.11
N ASP A 279 6.30 31.77 -17.41
CA ASP A 279 7.03 31.59 -18.66
C ASP A 279 7.64 30.19 -18.78
N GLU A 280 8.14 29.64 -17.67
CA GLU A 280 8.69 28.28 -17.59
C GLU A 280 7.59 27.21 -17.64
N GLN A 281 6.45 27.44 -16.98
CA GLN A 281 5.27 26.58 -17.06
C GLN A 281 4.79 26.46 -18.51
N LEU A 282 4.65 27.60 -19.21
CA LEU A 282 4.32 27.63 -20.62
C LEU A 282 5.36 26.86 -21.44
N ALA A 283 6.66 27.10 -21.19
CA ALA A 283 7.75 26.40 -21.88
C ALA A 283 7.77 24.88 -21.66
N VAL A 284 7.28 24.39 -20.52
CA VAL A 284 7.12 22.94 -20.27
C VAL A 284 6.03 22.35 -21.15
N ILE A 285 4.92 23.06 -21.32
CA ILE A 285 3.75 22.54 -22.04
C ILE A 285 3.76 22.83 -23.54
N THR A 286 4.52 23.82 -24.01
CA THR A 286 4.61 24.18 -25.44
C THR A 286 5.86 23.67 -26.14
N ASP A 287 5.77 23.44 -27.43
CA ASP A 287 6.90 23.16 -28.32
C ASP A 287 7.64 24.45 -28.77
N GLU A 288 8.67 24.30 -29.61
CA GLU A 288 9.46 25.41 -30.17
C GLU A 288 8.62 26.39 -31.02
N HIS A 289 7.42 25.99 -31.43
CA HIS A 289 6.49 26.80 -32.22
C HIS A 289 5.39 27.45 -31.38
N GLY A 290 5.45 27.30 -30.05
CA GLY A 290 4.44 27.82 -29.12
C GLY A 290 3.12 27.07 -29.18
N GLN A 291 3.08 25.87 -29.76
CA GLN A 291 1.92 24.98 -29.73
C GLN A 291 2.02 24.04 -28.54
N ILE A 292 0.89 23.65 -27.95
CA ILE A 292 0.89 22.66 -26.87
C ILE A 292 1.47 21.35 -27.41
N LYS A 293 2.41 20.76 -26.66
CA LYS A 293 3.02 19.48 -27.02
C LYS A 293 1.94 18.42 -27.21
N MET A 294 2.08 17.63 -28.26
CA MET A 294 1.07 16.63 -28.67
C MET A 294 0.72 15.63 -27.56
N SER A 295 1.71 15.24 -26.75
CA SER A 295 1.55 14.35 -25.59
C SER A 295 0.54 14.91 -24.58
N ILE A 296 0.73 16.17 -24.20
CA ILE A 296 -0.13 16.89 -23.25
C ILE A 296 -1.48 17.21 -23.90
N GLN A 297 -1.49 17.67 -25.15
CA GLN A 297 -2.74 18.00 -25.86
C GLN A 297 -3.69 16.80 -25.96
N THR A 298 -3.15 15.62 -26.30
CA THR A 298 -3.94 14.38 -26.37
C THR A 298 -4.54 14.04 -25.00
N ALA A 299 -3.72 14.07 -23.95
CA ALA A 299 -4.18 13.74 -22.61
C ALA A 299 -5.18 14.77 -22.02
N LEU A 300 -5.02 16.06 -22.35
CA LEU A 300 -5.98 17.10 -22.01
C LEU A 300 -7.33 16.86 -22.69
N SER A 301 -7.30 16.47 -23.96
CA SER A 301 -8.52 16.22 -24.73
C SER A 301 -9.30 15.02 -24.19
N ASP A 302 -8.59 14.01 -23.69
CA ASP A 302 -9.20 12.84 -23.03
C ASP A 302 -9.71 13.15 -21.61
N PHE A 303 -9.14 14.15 -20.94
CA PHE A 303 -9.54 14.59 -19.60
C PHE A 303 -10.74 15.54 -19.62
N ILE A 304 -10.77 16.50 -20.55
CA ILE A 304 -11.81 17.52 -20.66
C ILE A 304 -13.04 16.95 -21.36
N THR A 305 -14.13 16.69 -20.63
CA THR A 305 -15.40 16.27 -21.21
C THR A 305 -16.37 17.45 -21.35
N GLY A 306 -16.44 18.04 -22.55
CA GLY A 306 -17.61 18.76 -23.09
C GLY A 306 -17.93 20.17 -22.54
N ASP A 307 -17.72 20.46 -21.26
CA ASP A 307 -18.12 21.74 -20.64
C ASP A 307 -16.94 22.65 -20.23
N ASP A 308 -15.70 22.12 -20.12
CA ASP A 308 -14.50 22.88 -19.70
C ASP A 308 -13.52 23.15 -20.87
N SER A 309 -14.00 23.15 -22.13
CA SER A 309 -13.12 23.25 -23.32
C SER A 309 -12.43 24.60 -23.52
N ASP A 310 -12.86 25.61 -22.76
CA ASP A 310 -12.40 26.99 -22.89
C ASP A 310 -11.41 27.40 -21.78
N GLU A 311 -11.12 26.52 -20.81
CA GLU A 311 -10.14 26.80 -19.75
C GLU A 311 -8.71 26.78 -20.28
N ASP A 312 -7.87 27.71 -19.79
CA ASP A 312 -6.43 27.71 -20.09
C ASP A 312 -5.81 26.42 -19.53
N PRO A 313 -5.10 25.61 -20.35
CA PRO A 313 -4.40 24.42 -19.88
C PRO A 313 -3.48 24.66 -18.68
N ILE A 314 -2.89 25.85 -18.55
CA ILE A 314 -2.06 26.19 -17.39
C ILE A 314 -2.92 26.26 -16.14
N ASP A 315 -4.00 27.06 -16.17
CA ASP A 315 -4.92 27.24 -15.05
C ASP A 315 -5.52 25.90 -14.61
N LEU A 316 -5.93 25.07 -15.59
CA LEU A 316 -6.47 23.72 -15.31
C LEU A 316 -5.43 22.83 -14.62
N LEU A 317 -4.18 22.81 -15.08
CA LEU A 317 -3.12 22.03 -14.45
C LEU A 317 -2.81 22.54 -13.04
N GLU A 318 -2.81 23.86 -12.84
CA GLU A 318 -2.63 24.46 -11.52
C GLU A 318 -3.75 24.05 -10.57
N ASP A 319 -5.00 24.17 -10.99
CA ASP A 319 -6.18 23.81 -10.20
C ASP A 319 -6.17 22.32 -9.82
N ILE A 320 -5.83 21.44 -10.78
CA ILE A 320 -5.68 20.00 -10.53
C ILE A 320 -4.60 19.75 -9.48
N LEU A 321 -3.41 20.33 -9.61
CA LEU A 321 -2.29 20.07 -8.70
C LEU A 321 -2.54 20.66 -7.31
N GLN A 322 -3.10 21.88 -7.24
CA GLN A 322 -3.51 22.51 -5.98
C GLN A 322 -4.61 21.72 -5.28
N SER A 323 -5.47 21.02 -6.02
CA SER A 323 -6.49 20.16 -5.43
C SER A 323 -5.88 19.12 -4.48
N PHE A 324 -4.71 18.56 -4.78
CA PHE A 324 -4.03 17.57 -3.95
C PHE A 324 -3.44 18.19 -2.66
N GLU A 325 -3.03 19.45 -2.70
CA GLU A 325 -2.54 20.17 -1.52
C GLU A 325 -3.64 20.36 -0.48
N ASN A 326 -4.89 20.51 -0.91
CA ASN A 326 -6.04 20.60 -0.02
C ASN A 326 -6.26 19.32 0.82
N PHE A 327 -5.62 18.19 0.44
CA PHE A 327 -5.65 16.93 1.19
C PHE A 327 -4.47 16.73 2.14
N LYS A 328 -3.40 17.54 2.07
CA LYS A 328 -2.20 17.46 2.93
C LYS A 328 -2.43 18.07 4.32
#